data_AF-A0A0J8S2K7-F1
#
_entry.id   AF-A0A0J8S2K7-F1
#
_cell.length_a   1.000
_cell.length_b   1.000
_cell.length_c   1.000
_cell.angle_alpha   90.00
_cell.angle_beta   90.00
_cell.angle_gamma   90.00
#
_symmetry.space_group_name_H-M   'P 1'
#
loop_
_entity.id
_entity.type
_entity.pdbx_description
1 polymer ?
#
loop_
_entity_poly.entity_id
_entity_poly.type
_entity_poly.pdbx_seq_one_letter_code
_entity_poly.pdbx_strand_id
1 'polypeptide(L)'
;MYQLIERLPNLDYLTHGHFYLIRISQIDDREIFKICLEYWTRLVQELYEEMQQLPITDINPLVSMGVSGLSNGGAPNPSTLANYPLRKHKYAEVLSSLRTVMIEKMVRPEEVLIVENDEGEIVREFVKESDTIQLYKTTRECLVYLTHLDVVDTENIMADKLAKQVDGTEWSWANCNTLCWAIGSISGAMNEETEKRFLVTVIKDLLGLTEMKRGKDNKAVVASNIMYIVGQYPRFLKAHWKFLKTVVNKLFEFMHETHEGVQDMACDTFIKIANKCKRHFVVHQPGEAEPFIDEIIGSMSKITCDLSPQQIHTFYEACGYMISAQGQKSIQDRLIENLMSLPNAAWG
;
A
#
# COMPACT_ATOMS: atom_id res chain seq x y z
N MET A 1 -1.72 30.13 16.74
CA MET A 1 -0.44 30.60 16.17
C MET A 1 -0.49 30.65 14.65
N TYR A 2 -0.92 29.59 13.95
CA TYR A 2 -1.09 29.53 12.49
C TYR A 2 -1.87 30.70 11.87
N GLN A 3 -3.05 31.02 12.41
CA GLN A 3 -3.88 32.14 11.93
C GLN A 3 -3.22 33.52 12.07
N LEU A 4 -2.22 33.68 12.95
CA LEU A 4 -1.50 34.95 13.13
C LEU A 4 -0.44 35.13 12.03
N ILE A 5 0.26 34.06 11.66
CA ILE A 5 1.33 34.08 10.65
C ILE A 5 0.72 34.22 9.24
N GLU A 6 -0.41 33.58 8.97
CA GLU A 6 -1.13 33.68 7.69
C GLU A 6 -1.78 35.04 7.42
N ARG A 7 -1.91 35.87 8.46
CA ARG A 7 -2.41 37.25 8.38
C ARG A 7 -1.29 38.28 8.23
N LEU A 8 -0.02 37.84 8.26
CA LEU A 8 1.10 38.74 7.99
C LEU A 8 1.06 39.20 6.52
N PRO A 9 1.37 40.47 6.25
CA PRO A 9 1.18 41.07 4.92
C PRO A 9 2.11 40.53 3.84
N ASN A 10 3.12 39.72 4.19
CA ASN A 10 4.09 39.20 3.24
C ASN A 10 4.09 37.66 3.23
N LEU A 11 3.43 37.11 2.20
CA LEU A 11 3.33 35.67 1.93
C LEU A 11 4.70 35.03 1.74
N ASP A 12 5.69 35.79 1.26
CA ASP A 12 7.03 35.27 1.00
C ASP A 12 7.69 34.77 2.28
N TYR A 13 7.56 35.48 3.41
CA TYR A 13 8.15 35.02 4.68
C TYR A 13 7.52 33.72 5.19
N LEU A 14 6.21 33.56 4.99
CA LEU A 14 5.50 32.33 5.33
C LEU A 14 6.05 31.17 4.50
N THR A 15 6.14 31.36 3.17
CA THR A 15 6.67 30.37 2.23
C THR A 15 8.14 30.03 2.54
N HIS A 16 9.00 31.03 2.75
CA HIS A 16 10.40 30.81 3.10
C HIS A 16 10.55 30.04 4.42
N GLY A 17 9.77 30.39 5.46
CA GLY A 17 9.77 29.68 6.73
C GLY A 17 9.39 28.20 6.58
N HIS A 18 8.41 27.90 5.73
CA HIS A 18 8.03 26.53 5.43
C HIS A 18 9.10 25.80 4.62
N PHE A 19 9.77 26.44 3.67
CA PHE A 19 10.89 25.83 2.96
C PHE A 19 12.08 25.56 3.88
N TYR A 20 12.35 26.38 4.90
CA TYR A 20 13.30 26.02 5.95
C TYR A 20 12.89 24.74 6.67
N LEU A 21 11.62 24.60 7.06
CA LEU A 21 11.12 23.37 7.68
C LEU A 21 11.22 22.16 6.74
N ILE A 22 10.98 22.32 5.44
CA ILE A 22 11.20 21.25 4.44
C ILE A 22 12.66 20.80 4.45
N ARG A 23 13.60 21.74 4.41
CA ARG A 23 15.04 21.43 4.45
C ARG A 23 15.46 20.77 5.76
N ILE A 24 14.90 21.20 6.89
CA ILE A 24 15.12 20.57 8.21
C ILE A 24 14.55 19.15 8.22
N SER A 25 13.38 18.92 7.62
CA SER A 25 12.73 17.61 7.53
C SER A 25 13.51 16.60 6.68
N GLN A 26 14.41 17.08 5.81
CA GLN A 26 15.30 16.23 5.01
C GLN A 26 16.53 15.74 5.78
N ILE A 27 16.88 16.38 6.91
CA ILE A 27 18.01 15.98 7.75
C ILE A 27 17.81 14.52 8.19
N ASP A 28 18.89 13.75 8.14
CA ASP A 28 18.88 12.35 8.57
C ASP A 28 19.04 12.25 10.09
N ASP A 29 18.01 12.73 10.79
CA ASP A 29 17.90 12.67 12.24
C ASP A 29 16.45 12.35 12.63
N ARG A 30 16.28 11.22 13.34
CA ARG A 30 14.98 10.67 13.70
C ARG A 30 14.16 11.61 14.58
N GLU A 31 14.80 12.29 15.53
CA GLU A 31 14.11 13.14 16.49
C GLU A 31 13.73 14.49 15.86
N ILE A 32 14.63 15.06 15.04
CA ILE A 32 14.33 16.26 14.24
C ILE A 32 13.15 15.98 13.30
N PHE A 33 13.15 14.82 12.61
CA PHE A 33 12.07 14.48 11.70
C PHE A 33 10.74 14.30 12.43
N LYS A 34 10.70 13.66 13.61
CA LYS A 34 9.48 13.53 14.41
C LYS A 34 8.88 14.88 14.79
N ILE A 35 9.71 15.82 15.22
CA ILE A 35 9.27 17.19 15.56
C ILE A 35 8.66 17.88 14.33
N CYS A 36 9.32 17.78 13.17
CA CYS A 36 8.80 18.35 11.93
C CYS A 36 7.50 17.66 11.50
N LEU A 37 7.44 16.34 11.60
CA LEU A 37 6.29 15.54 11.21
C LEU A 37 5.06 15.88 12.05
N GLU A 38 5.19 16.08 13.36
CA GLU A 38 4.07 16.52 14.21
C GLU A 38 3.50 17.86 13.73
N TYR A 39 4.37 18.82 13.41
CA TYR A 39 3.98 20.10 12.82
C TYR A 39 3.26 19.90 11.47
N TRP A 40 3.85 19.11 10.58
CA TRP A 40 3.31 18.88 9.24
C TRP A 40 1.95 18.19 9.27
N THR A 41 1.78 17.15 10.08
CA THR A 41 0.52 16.44 10.26
C THR A 41 -0.58 17.39 10.71
N ARG A 42 -0.29 18.26 11.69
CA ARG A 42 -1.27 19.27 12.13
C ARG A 42 -1.63 20.26 11.04
N LEU A 43 -0.65 20.76 10.28
CA LEU A 43 -0.90 21.70 9.18
C LEU A 43 -1.79 21.06 8.12
N VAL A 44 -1.45 19.86 7.63
CA VAL A 44 -2.20 19.21 6.55
C VAL A 44 -3.60 18.77 7.00
N GLN A 45 -3.75 18.39 8.27
CA GLN A 45 -5.06 18.10 8.86
C GLN A 45 -5.95 19.35 8.87
N GLU A 46 -5.45 20.49 9.37
CA GLU A 46 -6.23 21.74 9.41
C GLU A 46 -6.64 22.21 7.99
N LEU A 47 -5.78 22.03 7.00
CA LEU A 47 -6.10 22.33 5.59
C LEU A 47 -7.14 21.37 5.00
N TYR A 48 -7.08 20.10 5.38
CA TYR A 48 -8.04 19.09 4.95
C TYR A 48 -9.43 19.32 5.58
N GLU A 49 -9.48 19.66 6.87
CA GLU A 49 -10.72 19.99 7.57
C GLU A 49 -11.42 21.22 6.97
N GLU A 50 -10.68 22.25 6.57
CA GLU A 50 -11.23 23.41 5.84
C GLU A 50 -11.91 22.98 4.54
N MET A 51 -11.28 22.08 3.79
CA MET A 51 -11.83 21.54 2.54
C MET A 51 -13.10 20.71 2.78
N GLN A 52 -13.18 19.96 3.88
CA GLN A 52 -14.39 19.20 4.24
C GLN A 52 -15.56 20.07 4.69
N GLN A 53 -15.30 21.25 5.25
CA GLN A 53 -16.33 22.17 5.76
C GLN A 53 -17.01 23.01 4.67
N LEU A 54 -16.60 22.88 3.41
CA LEU A 54 -17.26 23.58 2.30
C LEU A 54 -18.74 23.17 2.22
N PRO A 55 -19.69 24.14 2.16
CA PRO A 55 -21.11 23.82 2.10
C PRO A 55 -21.45 23.08 0.80
N ILE A 56 -21.78 21.79 0.94
CA ILE A 56 -22.21 20.90 -0.17
C ILE A 56 -23.58 21.34 -0.74
N THR A 57 -24.31 22.21 -0.03
CA THR A 57 -25.74 22.46 -0.23
C THR A 57 -26.10 23.43 -1.36
N ASP A 58 -25.18 24.26 -1.86
CA ASP A 58 -25.48 25.24 -2.94
C ASP A 58 -24.88 24.85 -4.30
N ILE A 59 -24.47 23.59 -4.43
CA ILE A 59 -23.67 23.14 -5.56
C ILE A 59 -24.54 22.41 -6.58
N ASN A 60 -24.58 22.97 -7.79
CA ASN A 60 -25.17 22.43 -9.03
C ASN A 60 -25.05 20.88 -9.09
N PRO A 61 -26.12 20.11 -9.38
CA PRO A 61 -26.13 18.63 -9.34
C PRO A 61 -24.97 17.94 -10.08
N LEU A 62 -24.40 18.58 -11.11
CA LEU A 62 -23.26 18.07 -11.86
C LEU A 62 -21.93 18.11 -11.08
N VAL A 63 -21.77 19.08 -10.17
CA VAL A 63 -20.59 19.23 -9.31
C VAL A 63 -20.74 18.39 -8.04
N SER A 64 -21.97 18.14 -7.57
CA SER A 64 -22.25 17.15 -6.51
C SER A 64 -21.65 15.77 -6.83
N MET A 65 -21.66 15.34 -8.10
CA MET A 65 -21.00 14.10 -8.53
C MET A 65 -19.46 14.12 -8.45
N GLY A 66 -18.81 15.28 -8.65
CA GLY A 66 -17.36 15.44 -8.53
C GLY A 66 -16.87 15.68 -7.10
N VAL A 67 -17.74 16.22 -6.25
CA VAL A 67 -17.53 16.51 -4.82
C VAL A 67 -17.97 15.33 -3.94
N SER A 68 -18.80 14.41 -4.46
CA SER A 68 -19.20 13.12 -3.84
C SER A 68 -18.01 12.22 -3.48
N GLY A 69 -16.81 12.47 -4.03
CA GLY A 69 -15.57 11.87 -3.54
C GLY A 69 -15.36 12.10 -2.03
N LEU A 70 -15.75 13.28 -1.52
CA LEU A 70 -15.62 13.65 -0.11
C LEU A 70 -16.54 12.83 0.82
N SER A 71 -17.73 12.41 0.36
CA SER A 71 -18.65 11.57 1.15
C SER A 71 -18.34 10.08 1.05
N ASN A 72 -17.68 9.63 -0.04
CA ASN A 72 -17.33 8.24 -0.28
C ASN A 72 -15.86 7.89 0.04
N GLY A 73 -15.13 8.79 0.71
CA GLY A 73 -13.78 8.54 1.23
C GLY A 73 -12.67 8.52 0.17
N GLY A 74 -12.88 9.11 -1.01
CA GLY A 74 -11.85 9.22 -2.05
C GLY A 74 -11.45 10.68 -2.30
N ALA A 75 -10.15 10.94 -2.51
CA ALA A 75 -9.64 12.28 -2.79
C ALA A 75 -10.39 12.95 -3.96
N PRO A 76 -10.87 14.20 -3.79
CA PRO A 76 -11.53 14.94 -4.86
C PRO A 76 -10.51 15.32 -5.95
N ASN A 77 -10.98 15.50 -7.18
CA ASN A 77 -10.13 16.03 -8.23
C ASN A 77 -9.78 17.51 -7.91
N PRO A 78 -8.49 17.90 -7.83
CA PRO A 78 -8.08 19.23 -7.39
C PRO A 78 -8.69 20.37 -8.25
N SER A 79 -8.99 20.11 -9.53
CA SER A 79 -9.60 21.08 -10.44
C SER A 79 -11.00 21.52 -10.02
N THR A 80 -11.74 20.71 -9.25
CA THR A 80 -13.08 21.09 -8.77
C THR A 80 -13.03 22.15 -7.68
N LEU A 81 -11.91 22.22 -6.95
CA LEU A 81 -11.70 23.13 -5.82
C LEU A 81 -10.88 24.36 -6.18
N ALA A 82 -10.34 24.44 -7.40
CA ALA A 82 -9.43 25.51 -7.83
C ALA A 82 -10.03 26.92 -7.71
N ASN A 83 -11.36 27.05 -7.88
CA ASN A 83 -12.07 28.33 -7.79
C ASN A 83 -12.46 28.74 -6.36
N TYR A 84 -12.22 27.89 -5.37
CA TYR A 84 -12.51 28.21 -3.97
C TYR A 84 -11.31 28.90 -3.31
N PRO A 85 -11.52 29.94 -2.50
CA PRO A 85 -10.44 30.66 -1.81
C PRO A 85 -9.95 29.89 -0.57
N LEU A 86 -9.41 28.67 -0.76
CA LEU A 86 -8.92 27.78 0.29
C LEU A 86 -7.49 28.14 0.74
N ARG A 87 -7.16 27.94 2.03
CA ARG A 87 -5.79 28.18 2.54
C ARG A 87 -4.77 27.27 1.86
N LYS A 88 -5.15 26.05 1.46
CA LYS A 88 -4.25 25.09 0.81
C LYS A 88 -3.54 25.67 -0.42
N HIS A 89 -4.19 26.59 -1.15
CA HIS A 89 -3.62 27.21 -2.36
C HIS A 89 -2.40 28.10 -2.06
N LYS A 90 -2.32 28.66 -0.84
CA LYS A 90 -1.14 29.44 -0.39
C LYS A 90 0.09 28.57 -0.19
N TYR A 91 -0.11 27.27 0.04
CA TYR A 91 0.95 26.30 0.37
C TYR A 91 1.25 25.36 -0.80
N ALA A 92 0.76 25.60 -2.02
CA ALA A 92 0.81 24.62 -3.12
C ALA A 92 2.22 24.04 -3.36
N GLU A 93 3.24 24.90 -3.53
CA GLU A 93 4.62 24.47 -3.76
C GLU A 93 5.25 23.78 -2.54
N VAL A 94 4.92 24.27 -1.34
CA VAL A 94 5.37 23.69 -0.07
C VAL A 94 4.80 22.29 0.10
N LEU A 95 3.50 22.09 -0.17
CA LEU A 95 2.83 20.80 -0.06
C LEU A 95 3.35 19.79 -1.08
N SER A 96 3.67 20.21 -2.30
CA SER A 96 4.31 19.35 -3.31
C SER A 96 5.71 18.90 -2.86
N SER A 97 6.51 19.83 -2.33
CA SER A 97 7.81 19.50 -1.73
C SER A 97 7.67 18.57 -0.52
N LEU A 98 6.64 18.79 0.30
CA LEU A 98 6.35 17.97 1.48
C LEU A 98 5.96 16.54 1.11
N ARG A 99 5.17 16.33 0.05
CA ARG A 99 4.88 14.99 -0.48
C ARG A 99 6.14 14.23 -0.80
N THR A 100 7.08 14.89 -1.48
CA THR A 100 8.39 14.30 -1.81
C THR A 100 9.14 13.87 -0.55
N VAL A 101 9.21 14.74 0.46
CA VAL A 101 9.86 14.42 1.76
C VAL A 101 9.16 13.25 2.46
N MET A 102 7.82 13.23 2.52
CA MET A 102 7.07 12.17 3.19
C MET A 102 7.22 10.80 2.49
N ILE A 103 7.38 10.80 1.17
CA ILE A 103 7.69 9.59 0.39
C ILE A 103 9.12 9.12 0.71
N GLU A 104 10.10 10.02 0.68
CA GLU A 104 11.51 9.69 0.89
C GLU A 104 11.84 9.28 2.34
N LYS A 105 11.10 9.82 3.31
CA LYS A 105 11.25 9.53 4.75
C LYS A 105 10.29 8.45 5.24
N MET A 106 9.57 7.77 4.35
CA MET A 106 8.68 6.68 4.73
C MET A 106 9.47 5.55 5.40
N VAL A 107 9.04 5.14 6.58
CA VAL A 107 9.71 4.07 7.34
C VAL A 107 9.05 2.72 7.10
N ARG A 108 9.80 1.66 7.40
CA ARG A 108 9.40 0.27 7.15
C ARG A 108 8.08 -0.08 7.86
N PRO A 109 7.04 -0.53 7.13
CA PRO A 109 5.76 -0.92 7.72
C PRO A 109 5.86 -2.26 8.47
N GLU A 110 4.87 -2.57 9.30
CA GLU A 110 4.88 -3.78 10.15
C GLU A 110 4.73 -5.09 9.36
N GLU A 111 4.24 -5.04 8.13
CA GLU A 111 4.10 -6.23 7.27
C GLU A 111 5.37 -6.60 6.48
N VAL A 112 6.36 -5.71 6.39
CA VAL A 112 7.62 -5.99 5.67
C VAL A 112 8.62 -6.66 6.61
N LEU A 113 8.95 -7.93 6.36
CA LEU A 113 9.77 -8.76 7.24
C LEU A 113 11.24 -8.88 6.79
N ILE A 114 11.59 -8.36 5.62
CA ILE A 114 12.97 -8.38 5.11
C ILE A 114 13.63 -7.01 5.21
N VAL A 115 14.92 -7.02 5.53
CA VAL A 115 15.67 -5.83 5.96
C VAL A 115 17.12 -5.95 5.50
N GLU A 116 17.77 -4.83 5.20
CA GLU A 116 19.21 -4.79 4.99
C GLU A 116 19.90 -4.66 6.36
N ASN A 117 20.84 -5.55 6.68
CA ASN A 117 21.63 -5.46 7.91
C ASN A 117 22.86 -4.55 7.72
N ASP A 118 23.63 -4.33 8.79
CA ASP A 118 24.85 -3.48 8.76
C ASP A 118 25.94 -4.00 7.80
N GLU A 119 25.87 -5.26 7.40
CA GLU A 119 26.79 -5.90 6.46
C GLU A 119 26.32 -5.78 4.99
N GLY A 120 25.13 -5.20 4.76
CA GLY A 120 24.54 -5.05 3.42
C GLY A 120 23.84 -6.30 2.90
N GLU A 121 23.53 -7.26 3.78
CA GLU A 121 22.80 -8.48 3.45
C GLU A 121 21.32 -8.35 3.73
N ILE A 122 20.48 -8.98 2.90
CA ILE A 122 19.05 -9.05 3.13
C ILE A 122 18.77 -10.19 4.10
N VAL A 123 18.19 -9.85 5.26
CA VAL A 123 17.87 -10.78 6.34
C VAL A 123 16.41 -10.64 6.76
N ARG A 124 15.91 -11.63 7.50
CA ARG A 124 14.57 -11.63 8.08
C ARG A 124 14.58 -11.01 9.48
N GLU A 125 13.66 -10.09 9.77
CA GLU A 125 13.51 -9.43 11.08
C GLU A 125 12.06 -9.47 11.57
N PHE A 126 11.83 -10.04 12.76
CA PHE A 126 10.49 -10.13 13.37
C PHE A 126 10.22 -9.06 14.43
N VAL A 127 11.26 -8.62 15.14
CA VAL A 127 11.11 -7.72 16.28
C VAL A 127 11.16 -6.30 15.76
N LYS A 128 10.04 -5.58 15.88
CA LYS A 128 9.96 -4.18 15.47
C LYS A 128 9.98 -3.27 16.68
N GLU A 129 10.74 -2.19 16.56
CA GLU A 129 10.73 -1.12 17.55
C GLU A 129 9.35 -0.44 17.54
N SER A 130 8.70 -0.39 18.71
CA SER A 130 7.39 0.26 18.85
C SER A 130 7.39 1.71 18.37
N ASP A 131 8.52 2.40 18.49
CA ASP A 131 8.69 3.78 18.04
C ASP A 131 8.68 3.89 16.49
N THR A 132 9.21 2.89 15.78
CA THR A 132 9.20 2.86 14.31
C THR A 132 7.78 2.63 13.77
N ILE A 133 6.99 1.79 14.45
CA ILE A 133 5.58 1.58 14.13
C ILE A 133 4.79 2.88 14.30
N GLN A 134 5.05 3.63 15.37
CA GLN A 134 4.37 4.89 15.59
C GLN A 134 4.77 5.94 14.56
N LEU A 135 6.06 6.03 14.24
CA LEU A 135 6.56 6.91 13.18
C LEU A 135 5.92 6.58 11.83
N TYR A 136 5.83 5.30 11.47
CA TYR A 136 5.12 4.84 10.26
C TYR A 136 3.67 5.34 10.23
N LYS A 137 2.93 5.16 11.34
CA LYS A 137 1.53 5.57 11.44
C LYS A 137 1.35 7.07 11.21
N THR A 138 2.19 7.90 11.82
CA THR A 138 2.11 9.36 11.68
C THR A 138 2.55 9.83 10.29
N THR A 139 3.60 9.24 9.70
CA THR A 139 4.01 9.56 8.32
C THR A 139 2.93 9.17 7.32
N ARG A 140 2.32 7.99 7.50
CA ARG A 140 1.17 7.53 6.71
C ARG A 140 0.00 8.49 6.81
N GLU A 141 -0.39 8.90 8.02
CA GLU A 141 -1.49 9.84 8.24
C GLU A 141 -1.24 11.17 7.51
N CYS A 142 -0.04 11.75 7.66
CA CYS A 142 0.36 12.96 6.95
C CYS A 142 0.25 12.79 5.43
N LEU A 143 0.78 11.69 4.88
CA LEU A 143 0.76 11.41 3.45
C LEU A 143 -0.66 11.16 2.92
N VAL A 144 -1.54 10.55 3.71
CA VAL A 144 -2.97 10.39 3.35
C VAL A 144 -3.66 11.74 3.27
N TYR A 145 -3.44 12.65 4.21
CA TYR A 145 -3.98 14.02 4.11
C TYR A 145 -3.43 14.75 2.89
N LEU A 146 -2.12 14.67 2.62
CA LEU A 146 -1.52 15.25 1.42
C LEU A 146 -2.13 14.70 0.13
N THR A 147 -2.42 13.40 0.10
CA THR A 147 -3.07 12.75 -1.05
C THR A 147 -4.48 13.28 -1.26
N HIS A 148 -5.24 13.54 -0.20
CA HIS A 148 -6.55 14.16 -0.32
C HIS A 148 -6.50 15.64 -0.76
N LEU A 149 -5.47 16.38 -0.33
CA LEU A 149 -5.30 17.78 -0.69
C LEU A 149 -4.94 17.97 -2.17
N ASP A 150 -4.21 17.00 -2.76
CA ASP A 150 -3.95 16.91 -4.19
C ASP A 150 -3.51 15.48 -4.58
N VAL A 151 -4.47 14.72 -5.14
CA VAL A 151 -4.23 13.34 -5.57
C VAL A 151 -3.39 13.27 -6.85
N VAL A 152 -3.51 14.28 -7.72
CA VAL A 152 -2.84 14.31 -9.02
C VAL A 152 -1.35 14.57 -8.81
N ASP A 153 -0.99 15.53 -7.96
CA ASP A 153 0.40 15.79 -7.61
C ASP A 153 1.04 14.56 -6.93
N THR A 154 0.30 13.91 -6.02
CA THR A 154 0.77 12.68 -5.35
C THR A 154 1.02 11.54 -6.34
N GLU A 155 0.07 11.30 -7.27
CA GLU A 155 0.20 10.29 -8.33
C GLU A 155 1.42 10.58 -9.22
N ASN A 156 1.59 11.84 -9.65
CA ASN A 156 2.69 12.26 -10.52
C ASN A 156 4.06 12.07 -9.85
N ILE A 157 4.20 12.46 -8.57
CA ILE A 157 5.48 12.30 -7.84
C ILE A 157 5.82 10.82 -7.68
N MET A 158 4.85 9.99 -7.30
CA MET A 158 5.08 8.54 -7.14
C MET A 158 5.40 7.86 -8.48
N ALA A 159 4.73 8.27 -9.57
CA ALA A 159 4.98 7.76 -10.91
C ALA A 159 6.37 8.15 -11.45
N ASP A 160 6.78 9.41 -11.28
CA ASP A 160 8.13 9.87 -11.67
C ASP A 160 9.22 9.10 -10.90
N LYS A 161 9.07 8.97 -9.58
CA LYS A 161 10.01 8.20 -8.76
C LYS A 161 10.06 6.72 -9.17
N LEU A 162 8.92 6.12 -9.49
CA LEU A 162 8.86 4.73 -9.96
C LEU A 162 9.58 4.56 -11.30
N ALA A 163 9.35 5.49 -12.25
CA ALA A 163 10.01 5.46 -13.55
C ALA A 163 11.54 5.47 -13.40
N LYS A 164 12.07 6.28 -12.47
CA LYS A 164 13.51 6.33 -12.15
C LYS A 164 14.07 5.09 -11.45
N GLN A 165 13.22 4.31 -10.79
CA GLN A 165 13.61 2.98 -10.29
C GLN A 165 13.71 1.97 -11.44
N VAL A 166 12.80 2.05 -12.41
CA VAL A 166 12.71 1.14 -13.56
C VAL A 166 13.83 1.39 -14.57
N ASP A 167 14.08 2.65 -14.93
CA ASP A 167 15.16 3.01 -15.86
C ASP A 167 16.57 2.86 -15.24
N GLY A 168 16.64 2.79 -13.90
CA GLY A 168 17.85 2.57 -13.13
C GLY A 168 18.62 3.84 -12.75
N THR A 169 18.13 5.04 -13.08
CA THR A 169 18.79 6.32 -12.78
C THR A 169 18.86 6.63 -11.29
N GLU A 170 17.84 6.24 -10.51
CA GLU A 170 17.79 6.42 -9.05
C GLU A 170 17.63 5.08 -8.30
N TRP A 171 17.93 3.94 -8.95
CA TRP A 171 17.76 2.63 -8.34
C TRP A 171 18.64 2.44 -7.10
N SER A 172 17.98 2.16 -5.98
CA SER A 172 18.60 1.61 -4.76
C SER A 172 17.53 0.85 -3.97
N TRP A 173 17.95 -0.07 -3.08
CA TRP A 173 17.00 -0.76 -2.21
C TRP A 173 16.22 0.24 -1.35
N ALA A 174 16.92 1.21 -0.76
CA ALA A 174 16.33 2.27 0.04
C ALA A 174 15.26 3.06 -0.74
N ASN A 175 15.57 3.56 -1.94
CA ASN A 175 14.61 4.36 -2.72
C ASN A 175 13.41 3.55 -3.19
N CYS A 176 13.63 2.31 -3.62
CA CYS A 176 12.53 1.43 -4.03
C CYS A 176 11.61 1.09 -2.85
N ASN A 177 12.20 0.79 -1.69
CA ASN A 177 11.48 0.48 -0.47
C ASN A 177 10.64 1.65 0.02
N THR A 178 11.23 2.82 0.24
CA THR A 178 10.50 4.00 0.76
C THR A 178 9.36 4.41 -0.17
N LEU A 179 9.58 4.36 -1.49
CA LEU A 179 8.55 4.57 -2.49
C LEU A 179 7.40 3.55 -2.37
N CYS A 180 7.71 2.25 -2.32
CA CYS A 180 6.68 1.21 -2.27
C CYS A 180 5.91 1.21 -0.94
N TRP A 181 6.59 1.53 0.16
CA TRP A 181 5.97 1.72 1.46
C TRP A 181 5.01 2.90 1.43
N ALA A 182 5.41 4.01 0.81
CA ALA A 182 4.58 5.19 0.63
C ALA A 182 3.34 4.88 -0.23
N ILE A 183 3.52 4.19 -1.36
CA ILE A 183 2.43 3.71 -2.21
C ILE A 183 1.46 2.87 -1.39
N GLY A 184 1.90 1.80 -0.72
CA GLY A 184 0.98 0.97 0.08
C GLY A 184 0.29 1.73 1.21
N SER A 185 0.94 2.74 1.80
CA SER A 185 0.40 3.49 2.93
C SER A 185 -0.83 4.34 2.60
N ILE A 186 -0.97 4.79 1.35
CA ILE A 186 -2.08 5.64 0.88
C ILE A 186 -3.29 4.86 0.38
N SER A 187 -3.35 3.55 0.65
CA SER A 187 -4.49 2.71 0.29
C SER A 187 -5.81 3.28 0.82
N GLY A 188 -6.80 3.40 -0.08
CA GLY A 188 -8.11 3.98 0.21
C GLY A 188 -8.19 5.50 0.11
N ALA A 189 -7.08 6.24 0.00
CA ALA A 189 -7.10 7.70 -0.16
C ALA A 189 -7.54 8.15 -1.57
N MET A 190 -7.38 7.29 -2.57
CA MET A 190 -7.80 7.55 -3.95
C MET A 190 -9.23 7.05 -4.19
N ASN A 191 -9.95 7.65 -5.14
CA ASN A 191 -11.18 7.04 -5.66
C ASN A 191 -10.84 5.75 -6.46
N GLU A 192 -11.83 4.87 -6.66
CA GLU A 192 -11.60 3.55 -7.28
C GLU A 192 -11.01 3.62 -8.69
N GLU A 193 -11.40 4.60 -9.50
CA GLU A 193 -10.93 4.73 -10.88
C GLU A 193 -9.47 5.19 -10.95
N THR A 194 -9.10 6.21 -10.17
CA THR A 194 -7.73 6.68 -10.02
C THR A 194 -6.84 5.59 -9.43
N GLU A 195 -7.29 4.98 -8.32
CA GLU A 195 -6.57 3.88 -7.66
C GLU A 195 -6.29 2.72 -8.62
N LYS A 196 -7.31 2.32 -9.42
CA LYS A 196 -7.15 1.27 -10.43
C LYS A 196 -6.06 1.60 -11.43
N ARG A 197 -6.11 2.79 -12.04
CA ARG A 197 -5.13 3.20 -13.07
C ARG A 197 -3.71 3.25 -12.51
N PHE A 198 -3.58 3.82 -11.33
CA PHE A 198 -2.32 3.95 -10.63
C PHE A 198 -1.73 2.57 -10.31
N LEU A 199 -2.49 1.68 -9.66
CA LEU A 199 -2.01 0.35 -9.28
C LEU A 199 -1.68 -0.56 -10.44
N VAL A 200 -2.44 -0.48 -11.55
CA VAL A 200 -2.12 -1.26 -12.76
C VAL A 200 -0.73 -0.89 -13.27
N THR A 201 -0.36 0.38 -13.22
CA THR A 201 0.97 0.85 -13.64
C THR A 201 2.03 0.38 -12.64
N VAL A 202 1.83 0.66 -11.36
CA VAL A 202 2.77 0.29 -10.28
C VAL A 202 3.10 -1.20 -10.28
N ILE A 203 2.08 -2.06 -10.30
CA ILE A 203 2.28 -3.51 -10.21
C ILE A 203 2.98 -4.04 -11.47
N LYS A 204 2.64 -3.54 -12.66
CA LYS A 204 3.31 -3.94 -13.90
C LYS A 204 4.79 -3.57 -13.89
N ASP A 205 5.10 -2.35 -13.49
CA ASP A 205 6.47 -1.85 -13.46
C ASP A 205 7.31 -2.60 -12.42
N LEU A 206 6.76 -2.89 -11.24
CA LEU A 206 7.46 -3.69 -10.22
C LEU A 206 7.64 -5.15 -10.63
N LEU A 207 6.66 -5.77 -11.30
CA LEU A 207 6.82 -7.12 -11.85
C LEU A 207 7.92 -7.13 -12.93
N GLY A 208 7.92 -6.16 -13.84
CA GLY A 208 8.99 -5.99 -14.83
C GLY A 208 10.36 -5.77 -14.17
N LEU A 209 10.42 -4.97 -13.10
CA LEU A 209 11.63 -4.74 -12.32
C LEU A 209 12.15 -6.02 -11.67
N THR A 210 11.25 -6.88 -11.17
CA THR A 210 11.60 -8.20 -10.59
C THR A 210 12.25 -9.12 -11.63
N GLU A 211 11.81 -9.05 -12.88
CA GLU A 211 12.40 -9.82 -13.99
C GLU A 211 13.74 -9.23 -14.47
N MET A 212 13.86 -7.90 -14.48
CA MET A 212 15.06 -7.18 -14.93
C MET A 212 16.24 -7.31 -13.94
N LYS A 213 15.97 -7.22 -12.64
CA LYS A 213 17.02 -7.24 -11.61
C LYS A 213 17.56 -8.66 -11.40
N ARG A 214 18.88 -8.76 -11.29
CA ARG A 214 19.61 -10.02 -11.06
C ARG A 214 20.06 -10.11 -9.61
N GLY A 215 20.23 -11.34 -9.11
CA GLY A 215 20.66 -11.59 -7.74
C GLY A 215 19.48 -11.79 -6.78
N LYS A 216 19.68 -12.65 -5.79
CA LYS A 216 18.67 -13.07 -4.82
C LYS A 216 18.15 -11.88 -4.00
N ASP A 217 19.06 -11.02 -3.55
CA ASP A 217 18.73 -9.87 -2.69
C ASP A 217 17.88 -8.84 -3.41
N ASN A 218 18.26 -8.47 -4.64
CA ASN A 218 17.46 -7.56 -5.46
C ASN A 218 16.04 -8.10 -5.69
N LYS A 219 15.91 -9.39 -5.99
CA LYS A 219 14.60 -10.03 -6.19
C LYS A 219 13.78 -10.05 -4.90
N ALA A 220 14.40 -10.37 -3.76
CA ALA A 220 13.75 -10.36 -2.47
C ALA A 220 13.20 -8.97 -2.13
N VAL A 221 14.00 -7.93 -2.34
CA VAL A 221 13.60 -6.53 -2.13
C VAL A 221 12.37 -6.17 -2.99
N VAL A 222 12.43 -6.39 -4.30
CA VAL A 222 11.28 -6.06 -5.18
C VAL A 222 10.04 -6.91 -4.85
N ALA A 223 10.22 -8.21 -4.57
CA ALA A 223 9.13 -9.10 -4.19
C ALA A 223 8.43 -8.64 -2.90
N SER A 224 9.20 -8.24 -1.88
CA SER A 224 8.63 -7.71 -0.62
C SER A 224 7.78 -6.47 -0.83
N ASN A 225 8.22 -5.58 -1.72
CA ASN A 225 7.51 -4.36 -2.06
C ASN A 225 6.20 -4.64 -2.82
N ILE A 226 6.22 -5.57 -3.78
CA ILE A 226 5.01 -6.03 -4.47
C ILE A 226 4.03 -6.63 -3.46
N MET A 227 4.50 -7.57 -2.62
CA MET A 227 3.68 -8.26 -1.62
C MET A 227 3.05 -7.28 -0.63
N TYR A 228 3.83 -6.31 -0.16
CA TYR A 228 3.32 -5.26 0.71
C TYR A 228 2.21 -4.44 0.02
N ILE A 229 2.46 -3.91 -1.19
CA ILE A 229 1.48 -3.11 -1.92
C ILE A 229 0.19 -3.91 -2.14
N VAL A 230 0.26 -5.10 -2.74
CA VAL A 230 -0.96 -5.88 -3.05
C VAL A 230 -1.72 -6.28 -1.78
N GLY A 231 -1.02 -6.50 -0.67
CA GLY A 231 -1.63 -6.75 0.65
C GLY A 231 -2.39 -5.54 1.21
N GLN A 232 -2.02 -4.31 0.84
CA GLN A 232 -2.73 -3.10 1.26
C GLN A 232 -3.95 -2.75 0.42
N TYR A 233 -4.11 -3.29 -0.78
CA TYR A 233 -5.17 -2.88 -1.73
C TYR A 233 -6.24 -3.96 -2.00
N PRO A 234 -6.97 -4.46 -0.98
CA PRO A 234 -7.99 -5.48 -1.19
C PRO A 234 -9.21 -4.97 -1.99
N ARG A 235 -9.49 -3.66 -1.98
CA ARG A 235 -10.59 -3.07 -2.79
C ARG A 235 -10.33 -3.28 -4.29
N PHE A 236 -9.13 -2.91 -4.75
CA PHE A 236 -8.68 -3.14 -6.12
C PHE A 236 -8.74 -4.62 -6.50
N LEU A 237 -8.21 -5.51 -5.65
CA LEU A 237 -8.18 -6.95 -5.94
C LEU A 237 -9.59 -7.54 -6.08
N LYS A 238 -10.56 -7.10 -5.27
CA LYS A 238 -11.97 -7.53 -5.38
C LYS A 238 -12.60 -7.11 -6.72
N ALA A 239 -12.29 -5.91 -7.20
CA ALA A 239 -12.84 -5.40 -8.45
C ALA A 239 -12.18 -6.03 -9.71
N HIS A 240 -11.01 -6.68 -9.55
CA HIS A 240 -10.18 -7.13 -10.67
C HIS A 240 -9.70 -8.56 -10.50
N TRP A 241 -10.60 -9.52 -10.77
CA TRP A 241 -10.33 -10.96 -10.65
C TRP A 241 -9.01 -11.42 -11.30
N LYS A 242 -8.75 -11.03 -12.55
CA LYS A 242 -7.51 -11.43 -13.26
C LYS A 242 -6.25 -11.01 -12.48
N PHE A 243 -6.26 -9.79 -11.93
CA PHE A 243 -5.16 -9.32 -11.09
C PHE A 243 -5.07 -10.11 -9.78
N LEU A 244 -6.20 -10.38 -9.11
CA LEU A 244 -6.21 -11.21 -7.91
C LEU A 244 -5.61 -12.60 -8.18
N LYS A 245 -6.03 -13.29 -9.25
CA LYS A 245 -5.49 -14.61 -9.61
C LYS A 245 -3.99 -14.53 -9.94
N THR A 246 -3.54 -13.54 -10.71
CA THR A 246 -2.12 -13.33 -11.02
C THR A 246 -1.28 -13.09 -9.76
N VAL A 247 -1.74 -12.22 -8.86
CA VAL A 247 -1.04 -11.92 -7.61
C VAL A 247 -0.92 -13.17 -6.74
N VAL A 248 -2.01 -13.91 -6.55
CA VAL A 248 -2.00 -15.14 -5.73
C VAL A 248 -1.05 -16.19 -6.32
N ASN A 249 -1.04 -16.38 -7.63
CA ASN A 249 -0.08 -17.27 -8.27
C ASN A 249 1.38 -16.80 -8.08
N LYS A 250 1.63 -15.48 -8.11
CA LYS A 250 2.96 -14.95 -7.77
C LYS A 250 3.33 -15.16 -6.30
N LEU A 251 2.38 -15.09 -5.37
CA LEU A 251 2.65 -15.48 -3.98
C LEU A 251 3.04 -16.95 -3.88
N PHE A 252 2.40 -17.85 -4.63
CA PHE A 252 2.81 -19.25 -4.68
C PHE A 252 4.21 -19.43 -5.28
N GLU A 253 4.58 -18.66 -6.31
CA GLU A 253 5.96 -18.65 -6.80
C GLU A 253 6.95 -18.18 -5.71
N PHE A 254 6.60 -17.13 -4.95
CA PHE A 254 7.44 -16.62 -3.85
C PHE A 254 7.54 -17.59 -2.66
N MET A 255 6.58 -18.50 -2.47
CA MET A 255 6.67 -19.58 -1.48
C MET A 255 7.78 -20.59 -1.82
N HIS A 256 8.26 -20.63 -3.06
CA HIS A 256 9.39 -21.45 -3.52
C HIS A 256 10.73 -20.71 -3.49
N GLU A 257 10.77 -19.43 -3.08
CA GLU A 257 12.01 -18.68 -3.00
C GLU A 257 12.87 -19.14 -1.81
N THR A 258 14.18 -19.23 -2.03
CA THR A 258 15.13 -19.75 -1.02
C THR A 258 15.43 -18.78 0.11
N HIS A 259 14.83 -17.58 0.11
CA HIS A 259 14.99 -16.60 1.19
C HIS A 259 13.84 -16.76 2.17
N GLU A 260 14.09 -17.20 3.41
CA GLU A 260 13.03 -17.50 4.38
C GLU A 260 12.07 -16.32 4.56
N GLY A 261 12.59 -15.09 4.74
CA GLY A 261 11.75 -13.90 4.90
C GLY A 261 10.83 -13.59 3.71
N VAL A 262 11.13 -14.09 2.50
CA VAL A 262 10.23 -13.95 1.33
C VAL A 262 9.08 -14.94 1.43
N GLN A 263 9.35 -16.18 1.84
CA GLN A 263 8.31 -17.20 2.04
C GLN A 263 7.32 -16.78 3.12
N ASP A 264 7.80 -16.21 4.24
CA ASP A 264 6.91 -15.72 5.30
C ASP A 264 6.04 -14.57 4.84
N MET A 265 6.63 -13.59 4.15
CA MET A 265 5.86 -12.49 3.57
C MET A 265 4.84 -12.99 2.56
N ALA A 266 5.15 -14.04 1.79
CA ALA A 266 4.22 -14.64 0.84
C ALA A 266 3.03 -15.28 1.56
N CYS A 267 3.27 -16.06 2.61
CA CYS A 267 2.22 -16.64 3.45
C CYS A 267 1.38 -15.58 4.17
N ASP A 268 2.00 -14.57 4.78
CA ASP A 268 1.33 -13.49 5.49
C ASP A 268 0.49 -12.61 4.56
N THR A 269 1.00 -12.34 3.35
CA THR A 269 0.26 -11.64 2.32
C THR A 269 -0.90 -12.49 1.80
N PHE A 270 -0.67 -13.79 1.59
CA PHE A 270 -1.70 -14.71 1.12
C PHE A 270 -2.87 -14.81 2.10
N ILE A 271 -2.62 -14.98 3.40
CA ILE A 271 -3.67 -15.02 4.41
C ILE A 271 -4.42 -13.68 4.53
N LYS A 272 -3.72 -12.54 4.41
CA LYS A 272 -4.34 -11.20 4.38
C LYS A 272 -5.29 -11.05 3.20
N ILE A 273 -4.86 -11.46 1.99
CA ILE A 273 -5.69 -11.45 0.78
C ILE A 273 -6.86 -12.43 0.92
N ALA A 274 -6.61 -13.66 1.39
CA ALA A 274 -7.62 -14.69 1.58
C ALA A 274 -8.73 -14.19 2.52
N ASN A 275 -8.38 -13.62 3.67
CA ASN A 275 -9.34 -13.08 4.63
C ASN A 275 -10.18 -11.94 4.02
N LYS A 276 -9.53 -10.99 3.33
CA LYS A 276 -10.23 -9.82 2.77
C LYS A 276 -11.03 -10.14 1.50
N CYS A 277 -10.60 -11.11 0.69
CA CYS A 277 -11.16 -11.41 -0.64
C CYS A 277 -11.89 -12.77 -0.72
N LYS A 278 -11.98 -13.53 0.38
CA LYS A 278 -12.50 -14.92 0.49
C LYS A 278 -13.64 -15.33 -0.46
N ARG A 279 -14.67 -14.49 -0.62
CA ARG A 279 -15.81 -14.79 -1.50
C ARG A 279 -15.40 -15.00 -2.98
N HIS A 280 -14.36 -14.32 -3.45
CA HIS A 280 -13.93 -14.41 -4.85
C HIS A 280 -13.29 -15.77 -5.17
N PHE A 281 -12.76 -16.48 -4.17
CA PHE A 281 -12.13 -17.78 -4.34
C PHE A 281 -13.13 -18.93 -4.45
N VAL A 282 -14.30 -18.80 -3.81
CA VAL A 282 -15.34 -19.85 -3.76
C VAL A 282 -16.43 -19.69 -4.82
N VAL A 283 -16.48 -18.53 -5.48
CA VAL A 283 -17.41 -18.25 -6.58
C VAL A 283 -16.73 -18.60 -7.90
N HIS A 284 -17.48 -19.19 -8.83
CA HIS A 284 -17.02 -19.42 -10.19
C HIS A 284 -16.87 -18.09 -10.93
N GLN A 285 -15.64 -17.75 -11.30
CA GLN A 285 -15.33 -16.48 -11.94
C GLN A 285 -15.50 -16.56 -13.47
N PRO A 286 -15.87 -15.47 -14.17
CA PRO A 286 -16.03 -15.49 -15.61
C PRO A 286 -14.73 -15.87 -16.34
N GLY A 287 -14.79 -16.91 -17.19
CA GLY A 287 -13.65 -17.39 -17.97
C GLY A 287 -12.75 -18.41 -17.26
N GLU A 288 -13.06 -18.78 -16.01
CA GLU A 288 -12.40 -19.88 -15.31
C GLU A 288 -13.17 -21.19 -15.51
N ALA A 289 -12.50 -22.33 -15.31
CA ALA A 289 -13.11 -23.66 -15.43
C ALA A 289 -13.80 -24.13 -14.13
N GLU A 290 -13.30 -23.68 -12.98
CA GLU A 290 -13.80 -24.01 -11.66
C GLU A 290 -13.52 -22.87 -10.66
N PRO A 291 -14.12 -22.89 -9.46
CA PRO A 291 -13.74 -21.96 -8.40
C PRO A 291 -12.26 -22.12 -8.03
N PHE A 292 -11.56 -21.01 -7.86
CA PHE A 292 -10.10 -21.05 -7.65
C PHE A 292 -9.68 -21.78 -6.37
N ILE A 293 -10.55 -21.89 -5.37
CA ILE A 293 -10.29 -22.72 -4.18
C ILE A 293 -10.07 -24.20 -4.53
N ASP A 294 -10.79 -24.73 -5.52
CA ASP A 294 -10.64 -26.13 -5.96
C ASP A 294 -9.25 -26.32 -6.62
N GLU A 295 -8.82 -25.38 -7.47
CA GLU A 295 -7.46 -25.37 -8.07
C GLU A 295 -6.36 -25.34 -6.99
N ILE A 296 -6.53 -24.50 -5.97
CA ILE A 296 -5.58 -24.33 -4.86
C ILE A 296 -5.46 -25.63 -4.05
N ILE A 297 -6.59 -26.22 -3.65
CA ILE A 297 -6.59 -27.47 -2.87
C ILE A 297 -5.99 -28.61 -3.70
N GLY A 298 -6.32 -28.71 -4.99
CA GLY A 298 -5.78 -29.73 -5.89
C GLY A 298 -4.26 -29.62 -6.12
N SER A 299 -3.71 -28.41 -6.01
CA SER A 299 -2.27 -28.15 -6.20
C SER A 299 -1.51 -27.97 -4.89
N MET A 300 -2.16 -28.16 -3.74
CA MET A 300 -1.63 -27.76 -2.43
C MET A 300 -0.27 -28.38 -2.12
N SER A 301 -0.10 -29.69 -2.33
CA SER A 301 1.19 -30.38 -2.09
C SER A 301 2.35 -29.80 -2.90
N LYS A 302 2.05 -29.27 -4.11
CA LYS A 302 3.05 -28.63 -4.94
C LYS A 302 3.36 -27.23 -4.42
N ILE A 303 2.35 -26.47 -4.01
CA ILE A 303 2.51 -25.09 -3.52
C ILE A 303 3.30 -25.06 -2.20
N THR A 304 3.06 -26.01 -1.30
CA THR A 304 3.61 -25.98 0.06
C THR A 304 4.88 -26.81 0.26
N CYS A 305 5.45 -27.41 -0.79
CA CYS A 305 6.54 -28.38 -0.65
C CYS A 305 7.84 -27.81 -0.05
N ASP A 306 8.10 -26.53 -0.26
CA ASP A 306 9.31 -25.85 0.23
C ASP A 306 9.05 -25.01 1.50
N LEU A 307 7.83 -25.07 2.04
CA LEU A 307 7.41 -24.30 3.21
C LEU A 307 7.74 -25.02 4.51
N SER A 308 8.10 -24.24 5.52
CA SER A 308 8.22 -24.71 6.91
C SER A 308 6.85 -25.09 7.49
N PRO A 309 6.79 -25.93 8.54
CA PRO A 309 5.52 -26.30 9.18
C PRO A 309 4.67 -25.10 9.61
N GLN A 310 5.29 -24.03 10.11
CA GLN A 310 4.58 -22.83 10.55
C GLN A 310 3.94 -22.08 9.38
N GLN A 311 4.65 -21.96 8.26
CA GLN A 311 4.12 -21.38 7.02
C GLN A 311 3.00 -22.24 6.42
N ILE A 312 3.13 -23.57 6.49
CA ILE A 312 2.07 -24.50 6.11
C ILE A 312 0.81 -24.24 6.96
N HIS A 313 0.93 -24.10 8.28
CA HIS A 313 -0.23 -23.78 9.12
C HIS A 313 -0.92 -22.48 8.69
N THR A 314 -0.16 -21.42 8.42
CA THR A 314 -0.68 -20.14 7.89
C THR A 314 -1.39 -20.33 6.55
N PHE A 315 -0.86 -21.16 5.66
CA PHE A 315 -1.48 -21.49 4.37
C PHE A 315 -2.84 -22.20 4.57
N TYR A 316 -2.89 -23.20 5.46
CA TYR A 316 -4.14 -23.89 5.81
C TYR A 316 -5.18 -22.94 6.41
N GLU A 317 -4.76 -22.02 7.27
CA GLU A 317 -5.64 -21.00 7.85
C GLU A 317 -6.21 -20.08 6.75
N ALA A 318 -5.38 -19.66 5.78
CA ALA A 318 -5.82 -18.88 4.62
C ALA A 318 -6.89 -19.62 3.80
N CYS A 319 -6.69 -20.91 3.52
CA CYS A 319 -7.70 -21.76 2.87
C CYS A 319 -8.98 -21.86 3.73
N GLY A 320 -8.84 -21.96 5.06
CA GLY A 320 -9.95 -21.95 6.00
C GLY A 320 -10.82 -20.68 5.88
N TYR A 321 -10.19 -19.49 5.75
CA TYR A 321 -10.95 -18.26 5.49
C TYR A 321 -11.75 -18.32 4.20
N MET A 322 -11.19 -18.87 3.13
CA MET A 322 -11.88 -19.02 1.84
C MET A 322 -13.09 -19.96 1.97
N ILE A 323 -12.87 -21.16 2.53
CA ILE A 323 -13.92 -22.17 2.73
C ILE A 323 -15.03 -21.63 3.65
N SER A 324 -14.70 -20.81 4.65
CA SER A 324 -15.70 -20.16 5.51
C SER A 324 -16.68 -19.24 4.76
N ALA A 325 -16.31 -18.78 3.55
CA ALA A 325 -17.15 -17.95 2.70
C ALA A 325 -18.07 -18.74 1.77
N GLN A 326 -17.95 -20.07 1.72
CA GLN A 326 -18.85 -20.93 0.95
C GLN A 326 -20.23 -20.99 1.64
N GLY A 327 -21.26 -20.50 0.97
CA GLY A 327 -22.63 -20.45 1.52
C GLY A 327 -23.38 -21.77 1.45
N GLN A 328 -22.97 -22.69 0.56
CA GLN A 328 -23.60 -24.01 0.43
C GLN A 328 -22.90 -25.04 1.31
N LYS A 329 -23.61 -25.53 2.34
CA LYS A 329 -23.04 -26.46 3.33
C LYS A 329 -22.45 -27.73 2.71
N SER A 330 -23.14 -28.35 1.75
CA SER A 330 -22.64 -29.55 1.06
C SER A 330 -21.31 -29.32 0.33
N ILE A 331 -21.14 -28.16 -0.31
CA ILE A 331 -19.89 -27.79 -0.98
C ILE A 331 -18.82 -27.46 0.05
N GLN A 332 -19.19 -26.75 1.12
CA GLN A 332 -18.28 -26.43 2.22
C GLN A 332 -17.72 -27.69 2.87
N ASP A 333 -18.58 -28.67 3.20
CA ASP A 333 -18.17 -29.94 3.80
C ASP A 333 -17.19 -30.70 2.88
N ARG A 334 -17.48 -30.79 1.58
CA ARG A 334 -16.56 -31.37 0.58
C ARG A 334 -15.21 -30.66 0.55
N LEU A 335 -15.20 -29.32 0.58
CA LEU A 335 -13.95 -28.55 0.56
C LEU A 335 -13.13 -28.77 1.83
N ILE A 336 -13.78 -28.91 3.00
CA ILE A 336 -13.12 -29.22 4.27
C ILE A 336 -12.47 -30.61 4.20
N GLU A 337 -13.21 -31.62 3.73
CA GLU A 337 -12.68 -32.98 3.55
C GLU A 337 -11.46 -32.99 2.63
N ASN A 338 -11.54 -32.29 1.50
CA ASN A 338 -10.44 -32.21 0.54
C ASN A 338 -9.22 -31.48 1.11
N LEU A 339 -9.42 -30.34 1.78
CA LEU A 339 -8.33 -29.58 2.42
C LEU A 339 -7.61 -30.42 3.48
N MET A 340 -8.36 -31.13 4.32
CA MET A 340 -7.82 -31.90 5.44
C MET A 340 -7.36 -33.31 5.04
N SER A 341 -7.46 -33.70 3.78
CA SER A 341 -7.11 -35.05 3.29
C SER A 341 -5.68 -35.49 3.68
N LEU A 342 -4.68 -34.61 3.48
CA LEU A 342 -3.29 -34.89 3.82
C LEU A 342 -3.03 -34.99 5.33
N PRO A 343 -3.42 -34.01 6.18
CA PRO A 343 -3.28 -34.14 7.62
C PRO A 343 -4.02 -35.36 8.18
N ASN A 344 -5.23 -35.66 7.70
CA ASN A 344 -6.01 -36.81 8.15
C ASN A 344 -5.34 -38.14 7.80
N ALA A 345 -4.73 -38.24 6.61
CA ALA A 345 -3.98 -39.42 6.20
C ALA A 345 -2.66 -39.60 6.97
N ALA A 346 -2.04 -38.52 7.45
CA ALA A 346 -0.86 -38.59 8.31
C ALA A 346 -1.20 -38.90 9.78
N TRP A 347 -2.43 -38.59 10.21
CA TRP A 347 -2.91 -38.84 11.57
C TRP A 347 -3.39 -40.27 11.79
N GLY A 348 -4.08 -40.84 10.80
CA GLY A 348 -4.59 -42.22 10.82
C GLY A 348 -3.52 -43.24 10.50
#